data_AF-A0A0P9MFG8-F1
#
_entry.id   AF-A0A0P9MFG8-F1
#
_cell.length_a   1.000
_cell.length_b   1.000
_cell.length_c   1.000
_cell.angle_alpha   90.00
_cell.angle_beta   90.00
_cell.angle_gamma   90.00
#
_symmetry.space_group_name_H-M   'P 1'
#
loop_
_entity.id
_entity.type
_entity.pdbx_description
1 polymer ?
#
loop_
_entity_poly.entity_id
_entity_poly.type
_entity_poly.pdbx_seq_one_letter_code
_entity_poly.pdbx_strand_id
1 'polypeptide(L)'
;MVASTTQRHDHDEIDPMVPGSFFRAQYVHKPSRGRTERSVASSAGDKHLMRSMRFAGGLVLASLCASAHGAFFSGHDLQQPLREIRQGRPLTAGQMQALGYVQGVYDANAGLLFCSQEGVDAGEVVQTVNAYLLTHLQMLDQPASVGLTAAFIARWPCRRQH
;
A
#
# COMPACT_ATOMS: atom_id res chain seq x y z
N MET A 1 36.05 3.58 47.61
CA MET A 1 36.66 3.07 46.38
C MET A 1 35.69 2.12 45.72
N VAL A 2 34.92 2.59 44.74
CA VAL A 2 34.16 1.75 43.79
C VAL A 2 34.25 2.49 42.46
N ALA A 3 34.88 1.87 41.48
CA ALA A 3 35.18 2.43 40.18
C ALA A 3 33.90 2.49 39.32
N SER A 4 33.58 3.66 38.78
CA SER A 4 32.62 3.82 37.67
C SER A 4 33.38 3.73 36.35
N THR A 5 33.16 2.67 35.59
CA THR A 5 33.62 2.54 34.21
C THR A 5 32.59 3.20 33.29
N THR A 6 32.96 4.36 32.76
CA THR A 6 32.25 5.10 31.72
C THR A 6 32.44 4.36 30.38
N GLN A 7 31.37 3.78 29.85
CA GLN A 7 31.37 3.16 28.52
C GLN A 7 30.95 4.23 27.49
N ARG A 8 31.94 4.69 26.71
CA ARG A 8 31.79 5.57 25.55
C ARG A 8 31.37 4.69 24.37
N HIS A 9 30.23 4.97 23.76
CA HIS A 9 29.86 4.38 22.46
C HIS A 9 29.96 5.50 21.42
N ASP A 10 30.99 5.39 20.60
CA ASP A 10 31.27 6.27 19.48
C ASP A 10 30.30 6.00 18.32
N HIS A 11 30.01 7.08 17.61
CA HIS A 11 29.04 7.20 16.53
C HIS A 11 29.48 6.43 15.29
N ASP A 12 28.58 5.60 14.75
CA ASP A 12 28.69 5.06 13.40
C ASP A 12 28.36 6.14 12.36
N GLU A 13 29.32 6.36 11.47
CA GLU A 13 29.34 7.30 10.36
C GLU A 13 28.46 6.78 9.21
N ILE A 14 27.48 7.60 8.81
CA ILE A 14 26.59 7.34 7.67
C ILE A 14 27.26 7.90 6.42
N ASP A 15 27.68 7.03 5.50
CA ASP A 15 28.17 7.41 4.18
C ASP A 15 27.02 7.43 3.15
N PRO A 16 26.87 8.49 2.33
CA PRO A 16 25.74 8.65 1.42
C PRO A 16 25.86 7.90 0.08
N MET A 17 24.68 7.53 -0.42
CA MET A 17 24.36 6.91 -1.72
C MET A 17 25.11 7.52 -2.93
N VAL A 18 25.71 6.65 -3.72
CA VAL A 18 26.15 6.93 -5.11
C VAL A 18 25.07 6.42 -6.09
N PRO A 19 24.55 7.25 -7.01
CA PRO A 19 23.67 6.79 -8.08
C PRO A 19 24.48 6.54 -9.36
N GLY A 20 24.30 5.37 -9.98
CA GLY A 20 24.72 5.20 -11.37
C GLY A 20 25.06 3.78 -11.77
N SER A 21 24.19 3.14 -12.56
CA SER A 21 24.62 2.41 -13.75
C SER A 21 23.42 2.06 -14.63
N PHE A 22 23.40 2.73 -15.78
CA PHE A 22 22.54 2.46 -16.92
C PHE A 22 22.70 1.01 -17.40
N PHE A 23 21.58 0.29 -17.53
CA PHE A 23 21.51 -0.96 -18.28
C PHE A 23 21.76 -0.69 -19.77
N ARG A 24 22.96 -1.05 -20.24
CA ARG A 24 23.36 -1.00 -21.65
C ARG A 24 22.99 -2.35 -22.29
N ALA A 25 21.79 -2.45 -22.84
CA ALA A 25 21.39 -3.58 -23.67
C ALA A 25 22.19 -3.58 -24.98
N GLN A 26 22.94 -4.65 -25.22
CA GLN A 26 23.76 -4.83 -26.43
C GLN A 26 22.87 -5.23 -27.61
N TYR A 27 22.96 -4.44 -28.68
CA TYR A 27 22.35 -4.70 -29.97
C TYR A 27 23.02 -5.90 -30.65
N VAL A 28 22.25 -6.96 -30.89
CA VAL A 28 22.67 -8.11 -31.72
C VAL A 28 22.32 -7.80 -33.17
N HIS A 29 23.34 -7.54 -33.99
CA HIS A 29 23.22 -7.47 -35.45
C HIS A 29 23.21 -8.89 -36.05
N LYS A 30 22.22 -9.20 -36.89
CA LYS A 30 22.21 -10.39 -37.75
C LYS A 30 22.11 -9.96 -39.22
N PRO A 31 22.98 -10.45 -40.13
CA PRO A 31 23.01 -9.98 -41.51
C PRO A 31 21.94 -10.61 -42.39
N SER A 32 21.55 -9.84 -43.41
CA SER A 32 20.56 -10.11 -44.45
C SER A 32 21.19 -10.74 -45.70
N ARG A 33 20.50 -11.73 -46.31
CA ARG A 33 20.17 -11.77 -47.76
C ARG A 33 19.55 -13.10 -48.18
N GLY A 34 18.55 -13.04 -49.07
CA GLY A 34 18.07 -14.19 -49.84
C GLY A 34 16.69 -13.99 -50.47
N ARG A 35 16.66 -13.27 -51.60
CA ARG A 35 15.52 -12.98 -52.49
C ARG A 35 15.00 -14.24 -53.18
N THR A 36 13.67 -14.44 -53.27
CA THR A 36 13.00 -14.99 -54.47
C THR A 36 11.58 -14.41 -54.63
N GLU A 37 11.31 -13.96 -55.85
CA GLU A 37 10.06 -13.52 -56.51
C GLU A 37 8.95 -14.60 -56.47
N ARG A 38 7.66 -14.44 -56.81
CA ARG A 38 6.68 -13.39 -57.22
C ARG A 38 5.37 -14.19 -57.48
N SER A 39 4.18 -13.64 -57.22
CA SER A 39 2.85 -13.92 -57.88
C SER A 39 1.75 -13.33 -56.98
N VAL A 40 1.17 -12.15 -57.28
CA VAL A 40 0.08 -11.86 -58.24
C VAL A 40 -1.27 -12.50 -57.85
N ALA A 41 -2.22 -11.57 -57.62
CA ALA A 41 -3.66 -11.62 -57.85
C ALA A 41 -4.63 -11.90 -56.69
N SER A 42 -5.42 -10.84 -56.45
CA SER A 42 -6.86 -10.86 -56.17
C SER A 42 -7.23 -11.25 -54.73
N SER A 43 -8.30 -10.80 -54.12
CA SER A 43 -9.34 -9.81 -54.41
C SER A 43 -10.24 -9.90 -53.17
N ALA A 44 -10.84 -8.78 -52.76
CA ALA A 44 -12.05 -8.76 -51.95
C ALA A 44 -12.00 -9.51 -50.58
N GLY A 45 -11.32 -8.93 -49.60
CA GLY A 45 -11.47 -9.36 -48.19
C GLY A 45 -11.44 -8.24 -47.15
N ASP A 46 -11.20 -6.99 -47.55
CA ASP A 46 -10.66 -5.97 -46.63
C ASP A 46 -11.70 -5.21 -45.80
N LYS A 47 -13.00 -5.46 -46.01
CA LYS A 47 -14.05 -4.74 -45.29
C LYS A 47 -14.57 -5.49 -44.06
N HIS A 48 -14.32 -6.80 -43.96
CA HIS A 48 -14.77 -7.63 -42.84
C HIS A 48 -13.73 -7.70 -41.71
N LEU A 49 -12.44 -7.68 -42.06
CA LEU A 49 -11.32 -7.79 -41.11
C LEU A 49 -11.14 -6.52 -40.26
N MET A 50 -11.29 -5.33 -40.86
CA MET A 50 -11.28 -4.06 -40.11
C MET A 50 -12.51 -3.87 -39.22
N ARG A 51 -13.63 -4.51 -39.58
CA ARG A 51 -14.89 -4.38 -38.83
C ARG A 51 -14.87 -5.26 -37.58
N SER A 52 -14.32 -6.46 -37.64
CA SER A 52 -14.12 -7.34 -36.47
C SER A 52 -13.10 -6.81 -35.48
N MET A 53 -12.06 -6.10 -35.94
CA MET A 53 -11.02 -5.53 -35.07
C MET A 53 -11.55 -4.39 -34.17
N ARG A 54 -12.57 -3.65 -34.62
CA ARG A 54 -13.23 -2.60 -33.81
C ARG A 54 -14.11 -3.19 -32.70
N PHE A 55 -14.80 -4.29 -32.97
CA PHE A 55 -15.60 -4.99 -31.96
C PHE A 55 -14.72 -5.75 -30.95
N ALA A 56 -13.64 -6.38 -31.42
CA ALA A 56 -12.68 -7.06 -30.55
C ALA A 56 -11.93 -6.07 -29.65
N GLY A 57 -11.48 -4.93 -30.17
CA GLY A 57 -10.84 -3.88 -29.37
C GLY A 57 -11.77 -3.25 -28.33
N GLY A 58 -13.05 -3.03 -28.68
CA GLY A 58 -14.06 -2.51 -27.75
C GLY A 58 -14.40 -3.48 -26.61
N LEU A 59 -14.45 -4.79 -26.90
CA LEU A 59 -14.74 -5.82 -25.89
C LEU A 59 -13.59 -5.97 -24.88
N VAL A 60 -12.33 -5.87 -25.35
CA VAL A 60 -11.14 -5.91 -24.48
C VAL A 60 -11.09 -4.69 -23.56
N LEU A 61 -11.43 -3.50 -24.04
CA LEU A 61 -11.44 -2.29 -23.21
C LEU A 61 -12.56 -2.30 -22.15
N ALA A 62 -13.70 -2.91 -22.45
CA ALA A 62 -14.82 -3.05 -21.50
C ALA A 62 -14.52 -4.05 -20.37
N SER A 63 -13.62 -5.03 -20.57
CA SER A 63 -13.21 -5.98 -19.53
C SER A 63 -12.29 -5.40 -18.45
N LEU A 64 -11.70 -4.22 -18.68
CA LEU A 64 -10.83 -3.53 -17.71
C LEU A 64 -11.62 -2.80 -16.60
N CYS A 65 -12.94 -2.71 -16.72
CA CYS A 65 -13.82 -2.22 -15.65
C CYS A 65 -14.16 -3.30 -14.61
N ALA A 66 -13.40 -4.40 -14.55
CA ALA A 66 -13.45 -5.28 -13.39
C ALA A 66 -13.21 -4.42 -12.15
N SER A 67 -14.23 -4.28 -11.32
CA SER A 67 -14.19 -3.41 -10.16
C SER A 67 -12.94 -3.79 -9.36
N ALA A 68 -12.02 -2.84 -9.24
CA ALA A 68 -10.98 -2.90 -8.24
C ALA A 68 -11.72 -2.85 -6.89
N HIS A 69 -12.21 -4.01 -6.46
CA HIS A 69 -12.63 -4.23 -5.09
C HIS A 69 -11.32 -4.12 -4.31
N GLY A 70 -10.96 -2.89 -3.94
CA GLY A 70 -9.92 -2.69 -2.95
C GLY A 70 -10.31 -3.56 -1.78
N ALA A 71 -9.49 -4.58 -1.49
CA ALA A 71 -9.69 -5.42 -0.33
C ALA A 71 -9.35 -4.54 0.88
N PHE A 72 -10.35 -3.80 1.35
CA PHE A 72 -10.23 -2.98 2.55
C PHE A 72 -10.51 -3.89 3.74
N PHE A 73 -9.63 -3.82 4.75
CA PHE A 73 -9.88 -4.47 6.03
C PHE A 73 -11.24 -4.02 6.56
N SER A 74 -12.02 -4.95 7.10
CA SER A 74 -13.10 -4.66 8.04
C SER A 74 -12.56 -4.49 9.45
N GLY A 75 -13.37 -3.96 10.37
CA GLY A 75 -12.99 -3.92 11.79
C GLY A 75 -12.75 -5.32 12.37
N HIS A 76 -13.48 -6.35 11.90
CA HIS A 76 -13.23 -7.75 12.26
C HIS A 76 -11.85 -8.23 11.84
N ASP A 77 -11.42 -7.89 10.62
CA ASP A 77 -10.11 -8.32 10.09
C ASP A 77 -8.95 -7.74 10.91
N LEU A 78 -9.14 -6.58 11.55
CA LEU A 78 -8.13 -5.97 12.42
C LEU A 78 -8.22 -6.43 13.87
N GLN A 79 -9.40 -6.82 14.38
CA GLN A 79 -9.58 -7.06 15.81
C GLN A 79 -8.69 -8.20 16.33
N GLN A 80 -8.61 -9.31 15.59
CA GLN A 80 -7.78 -10.44 15.97
C GLN A 80 -6.28 -10.11 15.97
N PRO A 81 -5.66 -9.63 14.86
CA PRO A 81 -4.23 -9.33 14.85
C PRO A 81 -3.85 -8.26 15.87
N LEU A 82 -4.65 -7.21 16.06
CA LEU A 82 -4.37 -6.16 17.05
C LEU A 82 -4.43 -6.67 18.50
N ARG A 83 -5.29 -7.66 18.78
CA ARG A 83 -5.34 -8.34 20.09
C ARG A 83 -4.11 -9.21 20.32
N GLU A 84 -3.66 -9.93 19.30
CA GLU A 84 -2.50 -10.82 19.40
C GLU A 84 -1.18 -10.06 19.54
N ILE A 85 -1.04 -8.91 18.87
CA ILE A 85 0.12 -8.00 19.02
C ILE A 85 0.30 -7.59 20.48
N ARG A 86 -0.81 -7.25 21.17
CA ARG A 86 -0.80 -6.90 22.59
C ARG A 86 -0.31 -8.02 23.52
N GLN A 87 -0.36 -9.28 23.08
CA GLN A 87 0.08 -10.42 23.88
C GLN A 87 1.59 -10.65 23.80
N GLY A 88 2.34 -9.79 23.09
CA GLY A 88 3.79 -9.88 22.97
C GLY A 88 4.28 -11.10 22.19
N ARG A 89 3.41 -11.66 21.33
CA ARG A 89 3.79 -12.78 20.45
C ARG A 89 4.69 -12.28 19.32
N PRO A 90 5.55 -13.14 18.75
CA PRO A 90 6.30 -12.80 17.55
C PRO A 90 5.37 -12.32 16.43
N LEU A 91 5.74 -11.20 15.79
CA LEU A 91 4.90 -10.59 14.76
C LEU A 91 4.79 -11.48 13.53
N THR A 92 3.57 -11.81 13.13
CA THR A 92 3.28 -12.47 11.86
C THR A 92 3.18 -11.46 10.72
N ALA A 93 3.27 -11.92 9.47
CA ALA A 93 3.06 -11.05 8.31
C ALA A 93 1.69 -10.34 8.33
N GLY A 94 0.63 -11.04 8.74
CA GLY A 94 -0.71 -10.45 8.86
C GLY A 94 -0.79 -9.39 9.97
N GLN A 95 -0.08 -9.59 11.08
CA GLN A 95 0.00 -8.60 12.16
C GLN A 95 0.79 -7.36 11.72
N MET A 96 1.89 -7.53 10.99
CA MET A 96 2.63 -6.40 10.41
C MET A 96 1.78 -5.64 9.39
N GLN A 97 0.99 -6.34 8.57
CA GLN A 97 0.07 -5.69 7.64
C GLN A 97 -1.03 -4.91 8.38
N ALA A 98 -1.60 -5.46 9.46
CA ALA A 98 -2.58 -4.76 10.28
C ALA A 98 -1.99 -3.51 10.94
N LEU A 99 -0.78 -3.58 11.49
CA LEU A 99 -0.06 -2.43 12.04
C LEU A 99 0.17 -1.35 10.99
N GLY A 100 0.68 -1.74 9.82
CA GLY A 100 0.90 -0.82 8.71
C GLY A 100 -0.39 -0.16 8.23
N TYR A 101 -1.50 -0.90 8.20
CA TYR A 101 -2.80 -0.36 7.85
C TYR A 101 -3.28 0.68 8.88
N VAL A 102 -3.20 0.37 10.18
CA VAL A 102 -3.57 1.29 11.26
C VAL A 102 -2.74 2.57 11.20
N GLN A 103 -1.42 2.43 11.04
CA GLN A 103 -0.50 3.57 10.95
C GLN A 103 -0.80 4.41 9.70
N GLY A 104 -1.02 3.78 8.55
CA GLY A 104 -1.34 4.49 7.32
C GLY A 104 -2.65 5.30 7.42
N VAL A 105 -3.67 4.77 8.10
CA VAL A 105 -4.91 5.52 8.36
C VAL A 105 -4.66 6.68 9.32
N TYR A 106 -3.80 6.50 10.33
CA TYR A 106 -3.42 7.58 11.23
C TYR A 106 -2.70 8.70 10.46
N ASP A 107 -1.62 8.37 9.73
CA ASP A 107 -0.79 9.35 9.01
C ASP A 107 -1.58 10.09 7.92
N ALA A 108 -2.52 9.42 7.24
CA ALA A 108 -3.33 10.03 6.19
C ALA A 108 -4.34 11.08 6.72
N ASN A 109 -4.70 11.00 8.00
CA ASN A 109 -5.81 11.78 8.58
C ASN A 109 -5.38 12.71 9.71
N ALA A 110 -4.20 12.51 10.30
CA ALA A 110 -3.66 13.36 11.36
C ALA A 110 -3.49 14.80 10.86
N GLY A 111 -3.91 15.77 11.67
CA GLY A 111 -3.95 17.20 11.33
C GLY A 111 -5.11 17.61 10.42
N LEU A 112 -5.81 16.66 9.79
CA LEU A 112 -6.98 16.93 8.95
C LEU A 112 -8.29 16.64 9.69
N LEU A 113 -8.47 15.40 10.15
CA LEU A 113 -9.70 14.94 10.80
C LEU A 113 -9.58 14.88 12.32
N PHE A 114 -8.37 14.69 12.84
CA PHE A 114 -8.06 14.66 14.26
C PHE A 114 -6.68 15.29 14.50
N CYS A 115 -6.42 15.76 15.72
CA CYS A 115 -5.24 16.55 16.07
C CYS A 115 -4.55 15.94 17.28
N SER A 116 -3.72 14.92 17.04
CA SER A 116 -2.84 14.32 18.03
C SER A 116 -1.68 15.25 18.41
N GLN A 117 -1.07 15.01 19.57
CA GLN A 117 0.11 15.75 20.01
C GLN A 117 1.37 15.25 19.26
N GLU A 118 2.42 16.05 19.25
CA GLU A 118 3.73 15.60 18.77
C GLU A 118 4.24 14.44 19.64
N GLY A 119 4.86 13.44 19.01
CA GLY A 119 5.48 12.31 19.72
C GLY A 119 4.56 11.14 20.05
N VAL A 120 3.33 11.10 19.53
CA VAL A 120 2.49 9.89 19.63
C VAL A 120 3.17 8.75 18.88
N ASP A 121 3.49 7.66 19.60
CA ASP A 121 4.10 6.48 19.02
C ASP A 121 3.06 5.48 18.47
N ALA A 122 3.52 4.54 17.63
CA ALA A 122 2.67 3.53 17.02
C ALA A 122 1.96 2.62 18.05
N GLY A 123 2.55 2.43 19.23
CA GLY A 123 1.95 1.68 20.33
C GLY A 123 0.71 2.37 20.89
N GLU A 124 0.77 3.69 21.13
CA GLU A 124 -0.38 4.47 21.57
C GLU A 124 -1.49 4.52 20.50
N VAL A 125 -1.12 4.63 19.22
CA VAL A 125 -2.08 4.57 18.10
C VAL A 125 -2.86 3.24 18.14
N VAL A 126 -2.15 2.11 18.22
CA VAL A 126 -2.77 0.78 18.27
C VAL A 126 -3.59 0.56 19.54
N GLN A 127 -3.11 1.05 20.69
CA GLN A 127 -3.82 0.95 21.95
C GLN A 127 -5.14 1.72 21.92
N THR A 128 -5.13 2.92 21.33
CA THR A 128 -6.31 3.77 21.14
C THR A 128 -7.39 3.05 20.34
N VAL A 129 -7.00 2.45 19.20
CA VAL A 129 -7.91 1.68 18.33
C VAL A 129 -8.48 0.48 19.07
N ASN A 130 -7.63 -0.30 19.73
CA ASN A 130 -8.07 -1.47 20.49
C ASN A 130 -9.11 -1.11 21.55
N ALA A 131 -8.87 -0.03 22.31
CA ALA A 131 -9.82 0.44 23.32
C ALA A 131 -11.17 0.85 22.70
N TYR A 132 -11.12 1.53 21.56
CA TYR A 132 -12.33 1.98 20.87
C TYR A 132 -13.16 0.83 20.30
N LEU A 133 -12.53 -0.10 19.57
CA LEU A 133 -13.22 -1.23 18.94
C LEU A 133 -13.79 -2.23 19.97
N LEU A 134 -13.23 -2.30 21.18
CA LEU A 134 -13.79 -3.09 22.28
C LEU A 134 -15.10 -2.52 22.85
N THR A 135 -15.34 -1.23 22.67
CA THR A 135 -16.52 -0.52 23.21
C THR A 135 -17.54 -0.15 22.13
N HIS A 136 -17.18 -0.28 20.85
CA HIS A 136 -18.01 0.09 19.70
C HIS A 136 -18.11 -1.08 18.71
N LEU A 137 -18.79 -2.16 19.10
CA LEU A 137 -18.88 -3.40 18.32
C LEU A 137 -19.51 -3.21 16.94
N GLN A 138 -20.40 -2.24 16.78
CA GLN A 138 -21.01 -1.89 15.49
C GLN A 138 -20.00 -1.44 14.43
N MET A 139 -18.78 -1.06 14.84
CA MET A 139 -17.71 -0.67 13.92
C MET A 139 -16.98 -1.88 13.34
N LEU A 140 -17.20 -3.09 13.86
CA LEU A 140 -16.53 -4.30 13.37
C LEU A 140 -17.01 -4.72 11.97
N ASP A 141 -18.29 -4.46 11.66
CA ASP A 141 -18.90 -4.72 10.36
C ASP A 141 -18.63 -3.62 9.32
N GLN A 142 -18.00 -2.52 9.73
CA GLN A 142 -17.68 -1.40 8.84
C GLN A 142 -16.28 -1.57 8.23
N PRO A 143 -15.97 -0.83 7.14
CA PRO A 143 -14.60 -0.68 6.70
C PRO A 143 -13.74 -0.18 7.86
N ALA A 144 -12.59 -0.83 8.08
CA ALA A 144 -11.72 -0.58 9.21
C ALA A 144 -11.34 0.90 9.34
N SER A 145 -11.08 1.57 8.22
CA SER A 145 -10.78 3.01 8.18
C SER A 145 -11.83 3.84 8.91
N VAL A 146 -13.12 3.53 8.81
CA VAL A 146 -14.19 4.24 9.51
C VAL A 146 -14.03 4.12 11.02
N GLY A 147 -13.86 2.90 11.52
CA GLY A 147 -13.69 2.65 12.96
C GLY A 147 -12.39 3.26 13.51
N LEU A 148 -11.30 3.17 12.74
CA LEU A 148 -9.99 3.75 13.08
C LEU A 148 -10.06 5.28 13.16
N THR A 149 -10.58 5.92 12.12
CA THR A 149 -10.73 7.39 12.10
C THR A 149 -11.65 7.86 13.22
N ALA A 150 -12.76 7.14 13.49
CA ALA A 150 -13.64 7.46 14.61
C ALA A 150 -12.92 7.33 15.97
N ALA A 151 -12.08 6.30 16.15
CA ALA A 151 -11.26 6.13 17.35
C ALA A 151 -10.30 7.32 17.55
N PHE A 152 -9.64 7.76 16.49
CA PHE A 152 -8.68 8.87 16.56
C PHE A 152 -9.37 10.22 16.79
N ILE A 153 -10.53 10.47 16.18
CA ILE A 153 -11.34 11.67 16.45
C ILE A 153 -11.78 11.70 17.90
N ALA A 154 -12.22 10.56 18.45
CA ALA A 154 -12.65 10.47 19.85
C ALA A 154 -11.48 10.72 20.83
N ARG A 155 -10.28 10.22 20.50
CA ARG A 155 -9.09 10.35 21.35
C ARG A 155 -8.43 11.72 21.27
N TRP A 156 -8.36 12.29 20.07
CA TRP A 156 -7.62 13.52 19.75
C TRP A 156 -8.46 14.49 18.92
N PRO A 157 -9.55 15.04 19.46
CA PRO A 157 -10.38 15.98 18.73
C PRO A 157 -9.60 17.27 18.42
N CYS A 158 -9.72 17.76 17.19
CA CYS A 158 -9.20 19.08 16.85
C CYS A 158 -9.99 20.17 17.57
N ARG A 159 -9.28 21.06 18.29
CA ARG A 159 -9.91 22.27 18.80
C ARG A 159 -10.12 23.24 17.64
N ARG A 160 -11.31 23.84 17.54
CA ARG A 160 -11.48 25.00 16.66
C ARG A 160 -10.64 26.14 17.23
N GLN A 161 -9.68 26.62 16.46
CA GLN A 161 -9.03 27.90 16.75
C GLN A 161 -10.08 28.98 16.46
N HIS A 162 -10.45 29.75 17.50
CA HIS A 162 -11.31 30.92 17.39
C HIS A 162 -10.47 32.12 16.95
#